data_AF-A0A9E2Z8Y4-F1
#
_entry.id   AF-A0A9E2Z8Y4-F1
#
_cell.length_a   1.000
_cell.length_b   1.000
_cell.length_c   1.000
_cell.angle_alpha   90.00
_cell.angle_beta   90.00
_cell.angle_gamma   90.00
#
_symmetry.space_group_name_H-M   'P 1'
#
loop_
_entity.id
_entity.type
_entity.pdbx_description
1 polymer ?
#
loop_
_entity_poly.entity_id
_entity_poly.type
_entity_poly.pdbx_seq_one_letter_code
_entity_poly.pdbx_strand_id
1 'polypeptide(L)'
;MGLSRLAAGMATVMALAGLPLALAPTVAGAAPVDGHGYEVPAQPYKDNPDKTDWLGSYQVGGNQVWCVQFAYKAPNSDEKYQPGDALKDKWGAVLPDDIAADISYLLLRYGGTTSDDDASALAHLLHTWTSGVPAGDPRLAPTNTFKQVGYDIASHLAALPAGAKAAVDRLKADAEANRGPWTAEITPPNRSQTIGTADKWTLRVTNAKGKGVGGVPVKLTVT
;
A
#
# COMPACT_ATOMS: atom_id res chain seq x y z
N MET A 1 18.88 29.11 -64.14
CA MET A 1 20.25 28.57 -64.27
C MET A 1 20.87 28.67 -62.90
N GLY A 2 21.25 27.65 -62.15
CA GLY A 2 21.66 26.25 -62.39
C GLY A 2 22.71 26.00 -61.29
N LEU A 3 22.55 24.97 -60.44
CA LEU A 3 23.35 23.73 -60.47
C LEU A 3 24.85 24.01 -60.24
N SER A 4 25.58 23.51 -59.23
CA SER A 4 25.60 22.23 -58.49
C SER A 4 26.62 22.41 -57.33
N ARG A 5 26.50 21.93 -56.09
CA ARG A 5 26.42 20.56 -55.55
C ARG A 5 27.58 19.61 -55.95
N LEU A 6 28.01 18.85 -54.93
CA LEU A 6 28.75 17.55 -54.90
C LEU A 6 30.29 17.66 -54.84
N ALA A 7 31.04 16.82 -54.14
CA ALA A 7 30.78 15.69 -53.24
C ALA A 7 32.14 15.17 -52.71
N ALA A 8 32.13 14.54 -51.53
CA ALA A 8 32.80 13.26 -51.19
C ALA A 8 33.04 13.22 -49.66
N GLY A 9 32.76 12.15 -48.92
CA GLY A 9 32.66 10.76 -49.35
C GLY A 9 31.51 9.99 -48.71
N MET A 10 31.02 9.04 -49.51
CA MET A 10 30.13 7.94 -49.13
C MET A 10 30.96 6.80 -48.53
N ALA A 11 30.39 6.09 -47.55
CA ALA A 11 30.49 4.64 -47.51
C ALA A 11 29.15 4.06 -47.03
N THR A 12 28.59 3.27 -47.91
CA THR A 12 27.22 2.75 -48.00
C THR A 12 27.09 1.43 -47.22
N VAL A 13 25.98 1.30 -46.48
CA VAL A 13 25.16 0.08 -46.25
C VAL A 13 25.74 -1.07 -45.42
N MET A 14 25.05 -1.40 -44.32
CA MET A 14 24.19 -2.59 -44.27
C MET A 14 23.07 -2.41 -43.25
N ALA A 15 21.84 -2.43 -43.74
CA ALA A 15 20.66 -2.71 -42.93
C ALA A 15 20.75 -4.17 -42.49
N LEU A 16 20.93 -4.42 -41.19
CA LEU A 16 20.46 -5.64 -40.57
C LEU A 16 19.28 -5.27 -39.67
N ALA A 17 18.08 -5.62 -40.15
CA ALA A 17 16.90 -5.74 -39.32
C ALA A 17 17.16 -6.84 -38.27
N GLY A 18 17.75 -6.45 -37.15
CA GLY A 18 17.64 -7.21 -35.92
C GLY A 18 16.35 -6.76 -35.26
N LEU A 19 15.30 -7.58 -35.33
CA LEU A 19 14.22 -7.49 -34.36
C LEU A 19 14.89 -7.37 -32.98
N PRO A 20 14.59 -6.35 -32.15
CA PRO A 20 14.57 -6.65 -30.75
C PRO A 20 13.44 -7.67 -30.64
N LEU A 21 13.79 -8.95 -30.61
CA LEU A 21 13.07 -9.88 -29.75
C LEU A 21 13.11 -9.19 -28.40
N ALA A 22 12.08 -8.38 -28.15
CA ALA A 22 11.65 -8.03 -26.82
C ALA A 22 11.38 -9.39 -26.20
N LEU A 23 12.43 -9.96 -25.60
CA LEU A 23 12.31 -10.85 -24.48
C LEU A 23 11.60 -9.99 -23.43
N ALA A 24 10.28 -9.89 -23.57
CA ALA A 24 9.43 -9.72 -22.43
C ALA A 24 9.96 -10.76 -21.44
N PRO A 25 10.41 -10.37 -20.24
CA PRO A 25 10.70 -11.37 -19.23
C PRO A 25 9.42 -12.18 -19.13
N THR A 26 9.48 -13.44 -19.57
CA THR A 26 8.51 -14.43 -19.18
C THR A 26 8.66 -14.48 -17.67
N VAL A 27 7.80 -13.73 -16.98
CA VAL A 27 7.63 -13.85 -15.54
C VAL A 27 7.05 -15.23 -15.37
N ALA A 28 7.93 -16.23 -15.31
CA ALA A 28 7.56 -17.56 -14.87
C ALA A 28 6.86 -17.33 -13.53
N GLY A 29 5.57 -17.66 -13.49
CA GLY A 29 4.71 -17.48 -12.32
C GLY A 29 5.22 -18.33 -11.17
N ALA A 30 6.23 -17.81 -10.47
CA ALA A 30 6.67 -18.34 -9.21
C ALA A 30 5.48 -18.23 -8.25
N ALA A 31 5.24 -19.30 -7.50
CA ALA A 31 4.27 -19.27 -6.42
C ALA A 31 4.57 -18.06 -5.51
N PRO A 32 3.53 -17.35 -5.01
CA PRO A 32 3.75 -16.28 -4.05
C PRO A 32 4.60 -16.80 -2.90
N VAL A 33 5.63 -16.04 -2.54
CA VAL A 33 6.48 -16.36 -1.39
C VAL A 33 5.93 -15.57 -0.21
N ASP A 34 5.53 -16.27 0.82
CA ASP A 34 5.05 -15.64 2.05
C ASP A 34 6.18 -14.87 2.73
N GLY A 35 5.84 -13.70 3.27
CA GLY A 35 6.72 -12.89 4.10
C GLY A 35 6.45 -13.12 5.58
N HIS A 36 6.30 -12.04 6.32
CA HIS A 36 5.91 -12.06 7.74
C HIS A 36 4.40 -12.20 7.90
N GLY A 37 3.95 -13.01 8.86
CA GLY A 37 2.54 -13.23 9.17
C GLY A 37 2.22 -14.62 9.75
N TYR A 38 0.94 -15.01 9.66
CA TYR A 38 0.43 -16.29 10.16
C TYR A 38 -0.55 -16.93 9.17
N GLU A 39 -0.51 -18.26 9.11
CA GLU A 39 -1.61 -19.05 8.57
C GLU A 39 -2.76 -19.12 9.58
N VAL A 40 -3.98 -18.91 9.10
CA VAL A 40 -5.21 -19.09 9.87
C VAL A 40 -6.11 -20.10 9.17
N PRO A 41 -7.09 -20.74 9.84
CA PRO A 41 -8.05 -21.60 9.16
C PRO A 41 -8.72 -20.86 8.00
N ALA A 42 -8.80 -21.50 6.84
CA ALA A 42 -9.36 -20.85 5.65
C ALA A 42 -10.83 -20.50 5.84
N GLN A 43 -11.24 -19.32 5.34
CA GLN A 43 -12.63 -18.95 5.29
C GLN A 43 -13.39 -19.87 4.33
N PRO A 44 -14.51 -20.47 4.76
CA PRO A 44 -15.28 -21.34 3.89
C PRO A 44 -15.94 -20.55 2.75
N TYR A 45 -15.77 -21.03 1.53
CA TYR A 45 -16.53 -20.64 0.36
C TYR A 45 -16.66 -21.84 -0.59
N LYS A 46 -17.54 -21.74 -1.59
CA LYS A 46 -17.86 -22.83 -2.49
C LYS A 46 -16.61 -23.23 -3.29
N ASP A 47 -16.28 -24.52 -3.21
CA ASP A 47 -15.13 -25.12 -3.89
C ASP A 47 -13.77 -24.56 -3.43
N ASN A 48 -13.67 -24.03 -2.20
CA ASN A 48 -12.38 -23.60 -1.63
C ASN A 48 -11.43 -24.81 -1.51
N PRO A 49 -10.29 -24.84 -2.25
CA PRO A 49 -9.34 -25.93 -2.14
C PRO A 49 -8.41 -25.81 -0.93
N ASP A 50 -8.34 -24.63 -0.32
CA ASP A 50 -7.33 -24.28 0.68
C ASP A 50 -7.82 -24.62 2.09
N LYS A 51 -6.89 -25.09 2.93
CA LYS A 51 -7.16 -25.42 4.34
C LYS A 51 -6.85 -24.24 5.27
N THR A 52 -5.97 -23.37 4.81
CA THR A 52 -5.49 -22.19 5.54
C THR A 52 -5.52 -20.97 4.62
N ASP A 53 -5.77 -19.81 5.21
CA ASP A 53 -5.57 -18.52 4.59
C ASP A 53 -4.30 -17.89 5.18
N TRP A 54 -3.46 -17.29 4.33
CA TRP A 54 -2.31 -16.52 4.78
C TRP A 54 -2.73 -15.09 5.14
N LEU A 55 -2.50 -14.69 6.38
CA LEU A 55 -2.66 -13.30 6.84
C LEU A 55 -1.28 -12.71 7.10
N GLY A 56 -0.74 -12.04 6.09
CA GLY A 56 0.57 -11.42 6.20
C GLY A 56 0.99 -10.68 4.93
N SER A 57 2.28 -10.42 4.87
CA SER A 57 2.94 -9.87 3.69
C SER A 57 3.41 -10.96 2.74
N TYR A 58 3.78 -10.57 1.52
CA TYR A 58 4.40 -11.43 0.51
C TYR A 58 5.70 -10.83 0.03
N GLN A 59 6.58 -11.65 -0.55
CA GLN A 59 7.83 -11.23 -1.17
C GLN A 59 7.71 -11.29 -2.69
N VAL A 60 7.84 -10.14 -3.36
CA VAL A 60 7.84 -10.03 -4.82
C VAL A 60 9.05 -9.23 -5.27
N GLY A 61 9.96 -9.88 -6.02
CA GLY A 61 11.18 -9.24 -6.49
C GLY A 61 12.09 -8.71 -5.36
N GLY A 62 12.10 -9.39 -4.21
CA GLY A 62 12.86 -8.97 -3.01
C GLY A 62 12.22 -7.83 -2.21
N ASN A 63 10.99 -7.42 -2.55
CA ASN A 63 10.24 -6.40 -1.83
C ASN A 63 9.04 -7.01 -1.11
N GLN A 64 8.77 -6.49 0.09
CA GLN A 64 7.57 -6.80 0.84
C GLN A 64 6.35 -6.10 0.23
N VAL A 65 5.31 -6.87 -0.09
CA VAL A 65 4.04 -6.39 -0.66
C VAL A 65 2.85 -6.93 0.12
N TRP A 66 1.70 -6.28 -0.03
CA TRP A 66 0.49 -6.57 0.75
C TRP A 66 -0.67 -6.91 -0.18
N CYS A 67 -1.39 -7.99 0.13
CA CYS A 67 -2.64 -8.26 -0.56
C CYS A 67 -3.75 -7.40 0.05
N VAL A 68 -4.44 -6.63 -0.79
CA VAL A 68 -5.58 -5.81 -0.37
C VAL A 68 -6.91 -6.38 -0.86
N GLN A 69 -6.89 -7.39 -1.74
CA GLN A 69 -8.09 -8.06 -2.22
C GLN A 69 -8.14 -9.50 -1.72
N PHE A 70 -8.98 -9.73 -0.71
CA PHE A 70 -9.22 -11.08 -0.21
C PHE A 70 -9.77 -11.96 -1.32
N ALA A 71 -9.21 -13.17 -1.46
CA ALA A 71 -9.60 -14.11 -2.48
C ALA A 71 -9.46 -13.54 -3.91
N TYR A 72 -8.29 -12.97 -4.22
CA TYR A 72 -7.71 -12.94 -5.57
C TYR A 72 -6.36 -13.64 -5.52
N LYS A 73 -5.95 -14.30 -6.61
CA LYS A 73 -4.57 -14.82 -6.70
C LYS A 73 -3.62 -13.64 -6.46
N ALA A 74 -2.72 -13.80 -5.48
CA ALA A 74 -1.59 -12.92 -5.19
C ALA A 74 -0.99 -12.33 -6.49
N PRO A 75 -0.56 -11.06 -6.47
CA PRO A 75 -0.58 -10.12 -7.60
C PRO A 75 -0.24 -10.76 -8.96
N ASN A 76 -1.30 -11.20 -9.64
CA ASN A 76 -1.33 -11.60 -11.04
C ASN A 76 -2.33 -10.74 -11.84
N SER A 77 -2.68 -9.56 -11.32
CA SER A 77 -3.39 -8.56 -12.08
C SER A 77 -2.37 -7.75 -12.87
N ASP A 78 -2.45 -7.76 -14.20
CA ASP A 78 -1.75 -6.82 -15.08
C ASP A 78 -2.19 -5.34 -14.86
N GLU A 79 -3.00 -5.09 -13.82
CA GLU A 79 -3.46 -3.78 -13.40
C GLU A 79 -2.30 -3.00 -12.77
N LYS A 80 -1.82 -2.01 -13.54
CA LYS A 80 -0.80 -1.07 -13.06
C LYS A 80 -1.48 0.00 -12.23
N TYR A 81 -1.14 0.07 -10.94
CA TYR A 81 -1.47 1.22 -10.10
C TYR A 81 -0.98 2.53 -10.75
N GLN A 82 -1.84 3.55 -10.82
CA GLN A 82 -1.43 4.90 -11.17
C GLN A 82 -1.41 5.79 -9.93
N PRO A 83 -0.34 6.59 -9.72
CA PRO A 83 -0.32 7.57 -8.65
C PRO A 83 -1.54 8.49 -8.71
N GLY A 84 -2.28 8.59 -7.61
CA GLY A 84 -3.48 9.41 -7.50
C GLY A 84 -4.81 8.66 -7.69
N ASP A 85 -4.77 7.37 -8.02
CA ASP A 85 -5.98 6.55 -8.03
C ASP A 85 -6.58 6.45 -6.62
N ALA A 86 -7.91 6.61 -6.54
CA ALA A 86 -8.64 6.40 -5.30
C ALA A 86 -8.57 4.94 -4.87
N LEU A 87 -8.32 4.69 -3.58
CA LEU A 87 -8.44 3.36 -3.01
C LEU A 87 -9.91 2.92 -3.05
N LYS A 88 -10.13 1.67 -3.46
CA LYS A 88 -11.47 1.09 -3.59
C LYS A 88 -11.58 -0.18 -2.76
N ASP A 89 -12.79 -0.51 -2.36
CA ASP A 89 -13.11 -1.83 -1.83
C ASP A 89 -13.13 -2.89 -2.95
N LYS A 90 -13.29 -4.16 -2.56
CA LYS A 90 -13.41 -5.32 -3.47
C LYS A 90 -14.51 -5.16 -4.53
N TRP A 91 -15.51 -4.31 -4.29
CA TRP A 91 -16.68 -4.11 -5.14
C TRP A 91 -16.57 -2.85 -6.02
N GLY A 92 -15.42 -2.16 -5.96
CA GLY A 92 -15.14 -0.96 -6.75
C GLY A 92 -15.67 0.34 -6.16
N ALA A 93 -16.25 0.32 -4.95
CA ALA A 93 -16.65 1.54 -4.26
C ALA A 93 -15.42 2.25 -3.69
N VAL A 94 -15.37 3.58 -3.83
CA VAL A 94 -14.29 4.39 -3.27
C VAL A 94 -14.34 4.32 -1.74
N LEU A 95 -13.17 4.11 -1.12
CA LEU A 95 -13.06 4.11 0.33
C LEU A 95 -13.26 5.53 0.89
N PRO A 96 -13.86 5.67 2.08
CA PRO A 96 -13.87 6.94 2.79
C PRO A 96 -12.46 7.51 3.00
N ASP A 97 -12.31 8.84 2.93
CA ASP A 97 -11.01 9.53 2.99
C ASP A 97 -10.23 9.21 4.28
N ASP A 98 -10.93 9.05 5.40
CA ASP A 98 -10.32 8.73 6.69
C ASP A 98 -9.75 7.31 6.72
N ILE A 99 -10.45 6.34 6.11
CA ILE A 99 -9.97 4.97 5.94
C ILE A 99 -8.80 4.91 4.96
N ALA A 100 -8.87 5.64 3.85
CA ALA A 100 -7.75 5.73 2.90
C ALA A 100 -6.51 6.34 3.55
N ALA A 101 -6.69 7.35 4.41
CA ALA A 101 -5.62 7.95 5.19
C ALA A 101 -5.05 6.99 6.26
N ASP A 102 -5.87 6.15 6.91
CA ASP A 102 -5.40 5.08 7.79
C ASP A 102 -4.51 4.07 7.04
N ILE A 103 -4.98 3.58 5.90
CA ILE A 103 -4.24 2.64 5.05
C ILE A 103 -2.88 3.25 4.65
N SER A 104 -2.90 4.50 4.19
CA SER A 104 -1.68 5.20 3.74
C SER A 104 -0.67 5.35 4.88
N TYR A 105 -1.14 5.79 6.05
CA TYR A 105 -0.30 5.91 7.24
C TYR A 105 0.32 4.58 7.64
N LEU A 106 -0.49 3.52 7.72
CA LEU A 106 -0.02 2.21 8.15
C LEU A 106 0.96 1.59 7.15
N LEU A 107 0.74 1.72 5.85
CA LEU A 107 1.68 1.23 4.83
C LEU A 107 3.01 2.00 4.89
N LEU A 108 2.99 3.32 5.11
CA LEU A 108 4.22 4.11 5.28
C LEU A 108 4.97 3.75 6.56
N ARG A 109 4.26 3.52 7.67
CA ARG A 109 4.88 3.32 8.98
C ARG A 109 5.26 1.88 9.28
N TYR A 110 4.46 0.93 8.82
CA TYR A 110 4.50 -0.51 9.16
C TYR A 110 4.63 -1.40 7.92
N GLY A 111 4.58 -0.87 6.69
CA GLY A 111 4.61 -1.68 5.47
C GLY A 111 5.89 -2.50 5.26
N GLY A 112 6.99 -2.14 5.94
CA GLY A 112 8.25 -2.91 5.98
C GLY A 112 8.52 -3.57 7.34
N THR A 113 7.49 -3.85 8.13
CA THR A 113 7.66 -4.54 9.43
C THR A 113 8.17 -5.96 9.24
N THR A 114 9.04 -6.40 10.16
CA THR A 114 9.53 -7.78 10.26
C THR A 114 8.95 -8.55 11.45
N SER A 115 7.94 -7.98 12.11
CA SER A 115 7.19 -8.64 13.17
C SER A 115 5.99 -9.36 12.56
N ASP A 116 5.87 -10.66 12.80
CA ASP A 116 4.74 -11.47 12.30
C ASP A 116 3.40 -10.97 12.86
N ASP A 117 3.38 -10.54 14.14
CA ASP A 117 2.19 -9.96 14.76
C ASP A 117 1.74 -8.66 14.08
N ASP A 118 2.69 -7.76 13.80
CA ASP A 118 2.39 -6.49 13.13
C ASP A 118 2.01 -6.72 11.68
N ALA A 119 2.64 -7.70 11.03
CA ALA A 119 2.35 -8.02 9.64
C ALA A 119 0.94 -8.61 9.49
N SER A 120 0.58 -9.60 10.30
CA SER A 120 -0.79 -10.14 10.28
C SER A 120 -1.83 -9.11 10.68
N ALA A 121 -1.53 -8.25 11.66
CA ALA A 121 -2.43 -7.16 12.04
C ALA A 121 -2.64 -6.16 10.90
N LEU A 122 -1.58 -5.77 10.20
CA LEU A 122 -1.65 -4.89 9.05
C LEU A 122 -2.45 -5.54 7.91
N ALA A 123 -2.14 -6.77 7.53
CA ALA A 123 -2.87 -7.50 6.50
C ALA A 123 -4.37 -7.62 6.83
N HIS A 124 -4.70 -7.94 8.09
CA HIS A 124 -6.07 -8.00 8.57
C HIS A 124 -6.79 -6.65 8.40
N LEU A 125 -6.19 -5.55 8.88
CA LEU A 125 -6.78 -4.21 8.77
C LEU A 125 -6.98 -3.78 7.31
N LEU A 126 -6.01 -4.04 6.45
CA LEU A 126 -6.13 -3.78 5.01
C LEU A 126 -7.34 -4.53 4.43
N HIS A 127 -7.44 -5.84 4.66
CA HIS A 127 -8.59 -6.64 4.22
C HIS A 127 -9.92 -6.19 4.83
N THR A 128 -9.93 -5.82 6.10
CA THR A 128 -11.13 -5.29 6.78
C THR A 128 -11.66 -4.06 6.04
N TRP A 129 -10.80 -3.08 5.79
CA TRP A 129 -11.19 -1.81 5.19
C TRP A 129 -11.50 -1.90 3.71
N THR A 130 -10.86 -2.81 2.98
CA THR A 130 -11.13 -3.03 1.55
C THR A 130 -12.17 -4.12 1.29
N SER A 131 -12.70 -4.77 2.33
CA SER A 131 -13.68 -5.86 2.16
C SER A 131 -14.98 -5.39 1.51
N GLY A 132 -15.48 -4.20 1.89
CA GLY A 132 -16.80 -3.71 1.53
C GLY A 132 -17.97 -4.59 2.01
N VAL A 133 -17.72 -5.47 2.99
CA VAL A 133 -18.69 -6.46 3.49
C VAL A 133 -18.82 -6.33 5.02
N PRO A 134 -19.95 -5.84 5.55
CA PRO A 134 -20.20 -5.78 6.99
C PRO A 134 -20.45 -7.18 7.58
N ALA A 135 -20.39 -7.27 8.91
CA ALA A 135 -20.71 -8.51 9.61
C ALA A 135 -22.15 -8.98 9.31
N GLY A 136 -22.31 -10.27 9.02
CA GLY A 136 -23.61 -10.88 8.72
C GLY A 136 -24.14 -10.65 7.29
N ASP A 137 -23.35 -10.03 6.42
CA ASP A 137 -23.73 -9.81 5.02
C ASP A 137 -23.84 -11.15 4.23
N PRO A 138 -24.82 -11.31 3.32
CA PRO A 138 -24.97 -12.50 2.49
C PRO A 138 -23.74 -12.86 1.64
N ARG A 139 -22.86 -11.89 1.36
CA ARG A 139 -21.58 -12.11 0.67
C ARG A 139 -20.58 -12.91 1.52
N LEU A 140 -20.85 -13.15 2.80
CA LEU A 140 -20.06 -14.05 3.65
C LEU A 140 -20.53 -15.51 3.58
N ALA A 141 -21.62 -15.81 2.87
CA ALA A 141 -22.17 -17.17 2.84
C ALA A 141 -21.19 -18.18 2.21
N PRO A 142 -21.01 -19.38 2.81
CA PRO A 142 -20.07 -20.38 2.31
C PRO A 142 -20.51 -21.00 0.98
N THR A 143 -21.73 -20.70 0.51
CA THR A 143 -22.22 -21.09 -0.82
C THR A 143 -21.72 -20.16 -1.93
N ASN A 144 -21.14 -19.00 -1.59
CA ASN A 144 -20.58 -18.06 -2.55
C ASN A 144 -19.31 -18.61 -3.17
N THR A 145 -19.08 -18.30 -4.45
CA THR A 145 -17.80 -18.59 -5.10
C THR A 145 -16.74 -17.58 -4.68
N PHE A 146 -15.47 -17.88 -4.97
CA PHE A 146 -14.31 -17.01 -4.77
C PHE A 146 -14.52 -15.53 -5.19
N LYS A 147 -15.19 -15.31 -6.34
CA LYS A 147 -15.46 -13.96 -6.86
C LYS A 147 -16.54 -13.20 -6.07
N GLN A 148 -17.39 -13.91 -5.35
CA GLN A 148 -18.57 -13.37 -4.66
C GLN A 148 -18.39 -13.30 -3.15
N VAL A 149 -17.46 -14.07 -2.59
CA VAL A 149 -17.24 -14.12 -1.15
C VAL A 149 -16.50 -12.86 -0.66
N GLY A 150 -17.03 -12.24 0.41
CA GLY A 150 -16.37 -11.16 1.13
C GLY A 150 -15.40 -11.66 2.20
N TYR A 151 -14.55 -10.79 2.72
CA TYR A 151 -13.68 -11.10 3.86
C TYR A 151 -14.47 -11.14 5.16
N ASP A 152 -14.48 -12.27 5.87
CA ASP A 152 -15.10 -12.41 7.19
C ASP A 152 -14.16 -11.86 8.27
N ILE A 153 -14.37 -10.58 8.59
CA ILE A 153 -13.56 -9.82 9.55
C ILE A 153 -13.54 -10.51 10.92
N ALA A 154 -14.70 -10.93 11.42
CA ALA A 154 -14.81 -11.46 12.78
C ALA A 154 -14.13 -12.83 12.91
N SER A 155 -14.34 -13.71 11.93
CA SER A 155 -13.72 -15.03 11.89
C SER A 155 -12.19 -14.93 11.83
N HIS A 156 -11.66 -14.12 10.90
CA HIS A 156 -10.22 -13.95 10.75
C HIS A 156 -9.58 -13.30 11.98
N LEU A 157 -10.20 -12.27 12.57
CA LEU A 157 -9.69 -11.66 13.81
C LEU A 157 -9.68 -12.68 14.94
N ALA A 158 -10.72 -13.51 15.08
CA ALA A 158 -10.79 -14.53 16.12
C ALA A 158 -9.72 -15.62 15.95
N ALA A 159 -9.31 -15.92 14.73
CA ALA A 159 -8.28 -16.91 14.42
C ALA A 159 -6.84 -16.43 14.67
N LEU A 160 -6.60 -15.12 14.73
CA LEU A 160 -5.27 -14.57 14.96
C LEU A 160 -4.70 -14.92 16.36
N PRO A 161 -3.37 -15.07 16.49
CA PRO A 161 -2.70 -15.15 17.79
C PRO A 161 -2.95 -13.91 18.66
N ALA A 162 -2.75 -14.04 19.98
CA ALA A 162 -2.98 -12.95 20.93
C ALA A 162 -2.13 -11.69 20.63
N GLY A 163 -0.88 -11.87 20.20
CA GLY A 163 0.01 -10.78 19.82
C GLY A 163 -0.52 -10.00 18.62
N ALA A 164 -0.84 -10.70 17.52
CA ALA A 164 -1.48 -10.12 16.35
C ALA A 164 -2.81 -9.41 16.66
N LYS A 165 -3.68 -10.00 17.50
CA LYS A 165 -4.92 -9.34 17.96
C LYS A 165 -4.65 -8.01 18.66
N ALA A 166 -3.70 -7.99 19.60
CA ALA A 166 -3.31 -6.76 20.27
C ALA A 166 -2.68 -5.75 19.30
N ALA A 167 -1.94 -6.23 18.30
CA ALA A 167 -1.37 -5.39 17.25
C ALA A 167 -2.45 -4.75 16.36
N VAL A 168 -3.57 -5.44 16.06
CA VAL A 168 -4.71 -4.86 15.33
C VAL A 168 -5.22 -3.60 16.04
N ASP A 169 -5.51 -3.69 17.33
CA ASP A 169 -6.00 -2.57 18.12
C ASP A 169 -4.97 -1.44 18.21
N ARG A 170 -3.70 -1.79 18.41
CA ARG A 170 -2.59 -0.84 18.49
C ARG A 170 -2.40 -0.08 17.17
N LEU A 171 -2.32 -0.78 16.04
CA LEU A 171 -2.12 -0.16 14.72
C LEU A 171 -3.30 0.75 14.37
N LYS A 172 -4.53 0.31 14.63
CA LYS A 172 -5.73 1.14 14.41
C LYS A 172 -5.70 2.42 15.25
N ALA A 173 -5.34 2.32 16.53
CA ALA A 173 -5.22 3.49 17.41
C ALA A 173 -4.09 4.44 16.97
N ASP A 174 -2.97 3.89 16.53
CA ASP A 174 -1.83 4.67 16.04
C ASP A 174 -2.15 5.42 14.75
N ALA A 175 -2.84 4.76 13.81
CA ALA A 175 -3.33 5.39 12.59
C ALA A 175 -4.33 6.51 12.91
N GLU A 176 -5.31 6.27 13.77
CA GLU A 176 -6.27 7.29 14.22
C GLU A 176 -5.61 8.51 14.89
N ALA A 177 -4.50 8.30 15.60
CA ALA A 177 -3.77 9.37 16.25
C ALA A 177 -2.91 10.19 15.28
N ASN A 178 -2.41 9.58 14.20
CA ASN A 178 -1.33 10.15 13.39
C ASN A 178 -1.63 10.29 11.90
N ARG A 179 -2.75 9.76 11.39
CA ARG A 179 -3.11 9.87 9.97
C ARG A 179 -3.29 11.32 9.54
N GLY A 180 -3.01 11.56 8.25
CA GLY A 180 -3.30 12.83 7.60
C GLY A 180 -4.80 13.04 7.34
N PRO A 181 -5.18 14.16 6.70
CA PRO A 181 -4.31 15.26 6.26
C PRO A 181 -3.64 15.95 7.45
N TRP A 182 -2.38 16.37 7.25
CA TRP A 182 -1.63 17.14 8.25
C TRP A 182 -1.64 18.61 7.90
N THR A 183 -1.76 19.45 8.93
CA THR A 183 -1.58 20.90 8.81
C THR A 183 -0.24 21.27 9.42
N ALA A 184 0.58 22.02 8.69
CA ALA A 184 1.85 22.55 9.19
C ALA A 184 1.77 24.09 9.22
N GLU A 185 2.08 24.66 10.38
CA GLU A 185 2.07 26.10 10.61
C GLU A 185 3.42 26.55 11.16
N ILE A 186 3.96 27.63 10.62
CA ILE A 186 5.18 28.26 11.12
C ILE A 186 4.86 29.62 11.73
N THR A 187 5.29 29.84 12.97
CA THR A 187 5.18 31.12 13.66
C THR A 187 6.55 31.79 13.67
N PRO A 188 6.66 33.00 13.08
CA PRO A 188 7.91 33.75 13.12
C PRO A 188 8.18 34.30 14.53
N PRO A 189 9.41 34.72 14.81
CA PRO A 189 9.73 35.34 16.08
C PRO A 189 9.01 36.68 16.25
N ASN A 190 8.64 37.03 17.49
CA ASN A 190 7.90 38.26 17.80
C ASN A 190 8.74 39.54 17.73
N ARG A 191 10.05 39.42 17.50
CA ARG A 191 10.98 40.56 17.46
C ARG A 191 11.51 40.75 16.04
N SER A 192 11.83 42.00 15.71
CA SER A 192 12.55 42.33 14.48
C SER A 192 13.80 41.48 14.34
N GLN A 193 13.91 40.77 13.21
CA GLN A 193 15.07 39.93 12.93
C GLN A 193 16.25 40.82 12.55
N THR A 194 17.41 40.57 13.18
CA THR A 194 18.67 41.29 12.91
C THR A 194 19.70 40.29 12.40
N ILE A 195 20.48 40.68 11.38
CA ILE A 195 21.51 39.83 10.79
C ILE A 195 22.49 39.37 11.89
N GLY A 196 22.79 38.07 11.91
CA GLY A 196 23.73 37.46 12.87
C GLY A 196 23.15 37.17 14.25
N THR A 197 21.86 37.44 14.49
CA THR A 197 21.20 37.13 15.77
C THR A 197 20.22 35.98 15.61
N ALA A 198 20.41 34.90 16.37
CA ALA A 198 19.48 33.77 16.39
C ALA A 198 18.17 34.16 17.11
N ASP A 199 17.04 33.67 16.60
CA ASP A 199 15.74 33.81 17.26
C ASP A 199 14.89 32.54 17.09
N LYS A 200 13.79 32.45 17.84
CA LYS A 200 12.96 31.25 17.90
C LYS A 200 11.83 31.27 16.90
N TRP A 201 11.87 30.33 15.97
CA TRP A 201 10.76 29.96 15.10
C TRP A 201 10.03 28.77 15.70
N THR A 202 8.70 28.78 15.64
CA THR A 202 7.89 27.65 16.12
C THR A 202 7.23 26.97 14.93
N LEU A 203 7.45 25.68 14.74
CA LEU A 203 6.68 24.86 13.81
C LEU A 203 5.67 24.02 14.59
N ARG A 204 4.42 24.05 14.16
CA ARG A 204 3.35 23.19 14.66
C ARG A 204 2.88 22.29 13.54
N VAL A 205 2.82 20.99 13.79
CA VAL A 205 2.21 20.01 12.89
C VAL A 205 1.04 19.35 13.62
N THR A 206 -0.15 19.41 13.03
CA THR A 206 -1.37 18.80 13.59
C THR A 206 -1.99 17.79 12.63
N ASN A 207 -2.61 16.75 13.19
CA ASN A 207 -3.39 15.78 12.44
C ASN A 207 -4.74 16.34 11.98
N ALA A 208 -5.52 15.51 11.29
CA ALA A 208 -6.86 15.85 10.81
C ALA A 208 -7.85 16.27 11.94
N LYS A 209 -7.53 15.97 13.20
CA LYS A 209 -8.30 16.34 14.40
C LYS A 209 -7.74 17.56 15.13
N GLY A 210 -6.75 18.26 14.55
CA GLY A 210 -6.09 19.41 15.17
C GLY A 210 -5.18 19.05 16.35
N LYS A 211 -4.87 17.78 16.58
CA LYS A 211 -3.95 17.34 17.64
C LYS A 211 -2.51 17.34 17.13
N GLY A 212 -1.56 17.74 17.97
CA GLY A 212 -0.15 17.73 17.61
C GLY A 212 0.35 16.32 17.28
N VAL A 213 1.11 16.18 16.19
CA VAL A 213 1.71 14.90 15.78
C VAL A 213 3.15 14.83 16.29
N GLY A 214 3.45 13.85 17.13
CA GLY A 214 4.78 13.63 17.71
C GLY A 214 5.58 12.55 16.96
N GLY A 215 6.89 12.47 17.21
CA GLY A 215 7.72 11.37 16.73
C GLY A 215 7.98 11.33 15.22
N VAL A 216 7.58 12.37 14.49
CA VAL A 216 7.82 12.53 13.04
C VAL A 216 9.09 13.35 12.79
N PRO A 217 10.02 12.88 11.94
CA PRO A 217 11.19 13.66 11.57
C PRO A 217 10.76 14.88 10.75
N VAL A 218 11.10 16.07 11.25
CA VAL A 218 10.86 17.34 10.55
C VAL A 218 12.16 17.80 9.90
N LYS A 219 12.12 18.01 8.59
CA LYS A 219 13.20 18.67 7.84
C LYS A 219 12.75 20.05 7.42
N LEU A 220 13.48 21.08 7.86
CA LEU A 220 13.28 22.46 7.44
C LEU A 220 14.34 22.81 6.38
N THR A 221 13.90 23.36 5.25
CA THR A 221 14.77 23.93 4.23
C THR A 221 14.46 25.41 4.15
N VAL A 222 15.49 26.25 4.27
CA VAL A 222 15.39 27.70 4.10
C VAL A 222 15.96 28.04 2.72
N THR A 223 15.21 28.79 1.92
CA THR A 223 15.60 29.26 0.58
C THR A 223 15.67 30.76 0.55
#